data_AF-A0A0S8D839-F1
#
_entry.id   AF-A0A0S8D839-F1
#
_cell.length_a   1.000
_cell.length_b   1.000
_cell.length_c   1.000
_cell.angle_alpha   90.00
_cell.angle_beta   90.00
_cell.angle_gamma   90.00
#
_symmetry.space_group_name_H-M   'P 1'
#
loop_
_entity.id
_entity.type
_entity.pdbx_description
1 polymer ?
#
loop_
_entity_poly.entity_id
_entity_poly.type
_entity_poly.pdbx_seq_one_letter_code
_entity_poly.pdbx_strand_id
1 'polypeptide(L)'
;MRKFVILTASGIALLFFGLAQAADIVPDVIMMPGTQPQEVTLEAPGRCLNCHKDYETNPRVEPGFGWMGAAMGNAGRDPIFWATLAIAEQDFDGAGDLCIRCHSAGGWVGGRSTPTDGSGLRA
;
A
#
# COMPACT_ATOMS: atom_id res chain seq x y z
N MET A 1 32.20 -25.22 -21.04
CA MET A 1 30.82 -25.48 -20.55
C MET A 1 30.51 -24.68 -19.29
N ARG A 2 31.17 -24.89 -18.14
CA ARG A 2 30.89 -24.19 -16.87
C ARG A 2 30.96 -22.64 -16.95
N LYS A 3 31.94 -22.06 -17.66
CA LYS A 3 32.04 -20.61 -17.87
C LYS A 3 30.89 -20.04 -18.73
N PHE A 4 30.42 -20.82 -19.70
CA PHE A 4 29.31 -20.43 -20.59
C PHE A 4 27.97 -20.43 -19.84
N VAL A 5 27.75 -21.44 -18.98
CA VAL A 5 26.57 -21.53 -18.11
C VAL A 5 26.53 -20.40 -17.08
N ILE A 6 27.69 -20.01 -16.53
CA ILE A 6 27.77 -18.88 -15.59
C ILE A 6 27.46 -17.56 -16.31
N LEU A 7 28.04 -17.32 -17.48
CA LEU A 7 27.78 -16.09 -18.26
C LEU A 7 26.32 -15.96 -18.69
N THR A 8 25.67 -17.05 -19.11
CA THR A 8 24.25 -17.02 -19.46
C THR A 8 23.35 -16.83 -18.24
N ALA A 9 23.63 -17.51 -17.12
CA ALA A 9 22.89 -17.32 -15.87
C ALA A 9 23.01 -15.89 -15.32
N SER A 10 24.22 -15.30 -15.38
CA SER A 10 24.44 -13.91 -14.99
C SER A 10 23.74 -12.90 -15.92
N GLY A 11 23.74 -13.14 -17.23
CA GLY A 11 23.02 -12.30 -18.19
C GLY A 11 21.49 -12.34 -17.99
N ILE A 12 20.94 -13.52 -17.70
CA ILE A 12 19.51 -13.69 -17.39
C ILE A 12 19.15 -13.00 -16.07
N ALA A 13 19.96 -13.15 -15.02
CA ALA A 13 19.73 -12.47 -13.74
C ALA A 13 19.75 -10.94 -13.86
N LEU A 14 20.66 -10.38 -14.67
CA LEU A 14 20.73 -8.94 -14.93
C LEU A 14 19.50 -8.42 -15.70
N LEU A 15 18.94 -9.21 -16.62
CA LEU A 15 17.72 -8.86 -17.34
C LEU A 15 16.49 -8.83 -16.42
N PHE A 16 16.40 -9.73 -15.44
CA PHE A 16 15.29 -9.74 -14.48
C PHE A 16 15.39 -8.62 -13.43
N PHE A 17 16.60 -8.19 -13.05
CA PHE A 17 16.79 -7.08 -12.11
C PHE A 17 16.39 -5.70 -12.68
N GLY A 18 16.42 -5.52 -14.00
CA GLY A 18 16.07 -4.26 -14.65
C GLY A 18 14.56 -3.99 -14.76
N LEU A 19 13.71 -4.98 -14.49
CA LEU A 19 12.25 -4.90 -14.70
C LEU A 19 11.44 -4.72 -13.40
N ALA A 20 12.10 -4.69 -12.24
CA ALA A 20 11.46 -4.65 -10.93
C ALA A 20 11.87 -3.39 -10.15
N GLN A 21 11.83 -2.23 -10.81
CA GLN A 21 11.93 -0.94 -10.12
C GLN A 21 10.51 -0.44 -9.86
N ALA A 22 10.23 -0.03 -8.63
CA ALA A 22 8.98 0.65 -8.31
C ALA A 22 9.04 2.09 -8.80
N ALA A 23 7.90 2.67 -9.16
CA ALA A 23 7.86 4.06 -9.58
C ALA A 23 8.17 4.99 -8.40
N ASP A 24 9.05 5.97 -8.65
CA ASP A 24 9.29 7.10 -7.74
C ASP A 24 8.49 8.34 -8.15
N ILE A 25 7.78 8.28 -9.28
CA ILE A 25 6.98 9.37 -9.84
C ILE A 25 5.59 8.84 -10.15
N VAL A 26 4.57 9.56 -9.70
CA VAL A 26 3.16 9.23 -9.96
C VAL A 26 2.72 9.89 -11.27
N PRO A 27 2.19 9.14 -12.26
CA PRO A 27 1.71 9.72 -13.50
C PRO A 27 0.46 10.61 -13.31
N ASP A 28 0.43 11.77 -13.97
CA ASP A 28 -0.69 12.73 -13.88
C ASP A 28 -2.07 12.12 -14.21
N VAL A 29 -2.11 11.09 -15.05
CA VAL A 29 -3.36 10.45 -15.50
C VAL A 29 -4.09 9.69 -14.39
N ILE A 30 -3.42 9.33 -13.30
CA ILE A 30 -4.01 8.66 -12.12
C ILE A 30 -4.08 9.57 -10.89
N MET A 31 -3.58 10.80 -10.99
CA MET A 31 -3.59 11.76 -9.89
C MET A 31 -5.03 12.15 -9.55
N MET A 32 -5.43 11.90 -8.30
CA MET A 32 -6.78 12.19 -7.83
C MET A 32 -6.87 13.56 -7.15
N PRO A 33 -7.94 14.34 -7.42
CA PRO A 33 -8.15 15.64 -6.78
C PRO A 33 -8.48 15.49 -5.27
N GLY A 34 -8.61 16.62 -4.59
CA GLY A 34 -8.93 16.68 -3.16
C GLY A 34 -7.68 16.82 -2.28
N THR A 35 -7.79 16.43 -1.02
CA THR A 35 -6.68 16.50 -0.06
C THR A 35 -5.47 15.72 -0.55
N GLN A 36 -4.32 16.38 -0.56
CA GLN A 36 -3.04 15.84 -1.00
C GLN A 36 -2.18 15.38 0.19
N PRO A 37 -1.12 14.59 -0.07
CA PRO A 37 -0.17 14.23 0.98
C PRO A 37 0.34 15.47 1.71
N GLN A 38 0.49 15.35 3.02
CA GLN A 38 1.03 16.36 3.92
C GLN A 38 0.17 17.64 4.08
N GLU A 39 -1.02 17.71 3.49
CA GLU A 39 -1.97 18.82 3.72
C GLU A 39 -2.73 18.69 5.04
N VAL A 40 -2.91 17.46 5.53
CA VAL A 40 -3.62 17.17 6.78
C VAL A 40 -2.89 16.12 7.61
N THR A 41 -3.18 16.09 8.91
CA THR A 41 -2.73 15.01 9.81
C THR A 41 -3.94 14.17 10.20
N LEU A 42 -3.85 12.85 10.02
CA LEU A 42 -4.89 11.93 10.45
C LEU A 42 -4.72 11.56 11.93
N GLU A 43 -5.83 11.55 12.66
CA GLU A 43 -5.86 11.08 14.04
C GLU A 43 -5.87 9.54 14.08
N ALA A 44 -5.24 8.96 15.11
CA ALA A 44 -5.27 7.52 15.32
C ALA A 44 -6.70 7.06 15.71
N PRO A 45 -7.14 5.86 15.29
CA PRO A 45 -8.48 5.34 15.58
C PRO A 45 -8.75 5.21 17.08
N GLY A 46 -7.71 5.12 17.92
CA GLY A 46 -7.83 5.07 19.38
C GLY A 46 -8.60 6.26 19.98
N ARG A 47 -8.55 7.45 19.36
CA ARG A 47 -9.35 8.60 19.81
C ARG A 47 -10.85 8.42 19.60
N CYS A 48 -11.25 7.59 18.66
CA CYS A 48 -12.65 7.26 18.40
C CYS A 48 -13.08 6.03 19.23
N LEU A 49 -12.20 5.04 19.34
CA LEU A 49 -12.46 3.79 20.05
C LEU A 49 -12.55 3.96 21.57
N ASN A 50 -12.17 5.11 22.13
CA ASN A 50 -12.38 5.40 23.55
C ASN A 50 -13.87 5.47 23.95
N CYS A 51 -14.76 5.81 23.01
CA CYS A 51 -16.20 5.94 23.21
C CYS A 51 -16.99 4.98 22.31
N HIS A 52 -16.44 4.61 21.14
CA HIS A 52 -17.11 3.76 20.15
C HIS A 52 -16.69 2.29 20.21
N LYS A 53 -16.09 1.86 21.33
CA LYS A 53 -15.73 0.47 21.63
C LYS A 53 -15.97 0.18 23.12
N ASP A 54 -16.24 -1.07 23.45
CA ASP A 54 -16.49 -1.62 24.79
C ASP A 54 -17.68 -0.99 25.56
N TYR A 55 -18.65 -0.36 24.88
CA TYR A 55 -19.86 0.21 25.52
C TYR A 55 -21.09 -0.72 25.46
N GLU A 56 -21.06 -1.76 24.63
CA GLU A 56 -22.14 -2.74 24.47
C GLU A 56 -21.60 -4.18 24.56
N THR A 57 -22.39 -5.08 25.15
CA THR A 57 -22.07 -6.50 25.34
C THR A 57 -22.17 -7.32 24.06
N ASN A 58 -23.02 -6.92 23.10
CA ASN A 58 -23.12 -7.56 21.80
C ASN A 58 -22.12 -6.93 20.80
N PRO A 59 -21.03 -7.61 20.43
CA PRO A 59 -20.00 -7.03 19.55
C PRO A 59 -20.48 -6.81 18.10
N ARG A 60 -21.64 -7.35 17.71
CA ARG A 60 -22.19 -7.19 16.34
C ARG A 60 -22.81 -5.82 16.09
N VAL A 61 -23.19 -5.09 17.14
CA VAL A 61 -23.84 -3.79 17.02
C VAL A 61 -22.90 -2.64 17.41
N GLU A 62 -21.72 -2.97 17.91
CA GLU A 62 -20.71 -1.99 18.28
C GLU A 62 -19.83 -1.61 17.07
N PRO A 63 -19.71 -0.30 16.73
CA PRO A 63 -18.91 0.16 15.60
C PRO A 63 -17.43 -0.26 15.66
N GLY A 64 -16.82 -0.21 16.84
CA GLY A 64 -15.40 -0.52 17.03
C GLY A 64 -15.05 -1.94 16.61
N PHE A 65 -15.73 -2.95 17.14
CA PHE A 65 -15.50 -4.36 16.77
C PHE A 65 -15.77 -4.62 15.29
N GLY A 66 -16.87 -4.07 14.76
CA GLY A 66 -17.21 -4.21 13.34
C GLY A 66 -16.12 -3.66 12.41
N TRP A 67 -15.64 -2.44 12.67
CA TRP A 67 -14.60 -1.81 11.85
C TRP A 67 -13.26 -2.53 11.95
N MET A 68 -12.81 -2.87 13.17
CA MET A 68 -11.52 -3.56 13.38
C MET A 68 -11.47 -4.94 12.72
N GLY A 69 -12.61 -5.64 12.65
CA GLY A 69 -12.71 -6.95 11.99
C GLY A 69 -13.00 -6.87 10.49
N ALA A 70 -13.34 -5.70 9.95
CA ALA A 70 -13.67 -5.54 8.54
C ALA A 70 -12.42 -5.55 7.65
N ALA A 71 -12.64 -5.83 6.36
CA ALA A 71 -11.60 -5.70 5.34
C ALA A 71 -10.96 -4.31 5.34
N MET A 72 -11.77 -3.26 5.50
CA MET A 72 -11.26 -1.88 5.47
C MET A 72 -10.40 -1.52 6.69
N GLY A 73 -10.71 -2.05 7.88
CA GLY A 73 -9.86 -1.89 9.07
C GLY A 73 -8.50 -2.60 8.96
N ASN A 74 -8.37 -3.51 7.99
CA ASN A 74 -7.18 -4.31 7.73
C ASN A 74 -6.66 -4.15 6.30
N ALA A 75 -7.04 -3.08 5.59
CA ALA A 75 -6.78 -2.92 4.16
C ALA A 75 -5.29 -3.07 3.80
N GLY A 76 -4.39 -2.44 4.57
CA GLY A 76 -2.93 -2.57 4.37
C GLY A 76 -2.30 -3.83 4.94
N ARG A 77 -3.06 -4.69 5.63
CA ARG A 77 -2.59 -5.98 6.19
C ARG A 77 -2.96 -7.19 5.30
N ASP A 78 -3.78 -6.97 4.28
CA ASP A 78 -4.25 -8.02 3.39
C ASP A 78 -3.15 -8.45 2.40
N PRO A 79 -2.68 -9.71 2.42
CA PRO A 79 -1.69 -10.19 1.44
C PRO A 79 -2.23 -10.22 0.01
N ILE A 80 -3.55 -10.35 -0.20
CA ILE A 80 -4.16 -10.30 -1.54
C ILE A 80 -4.00 -8.89 -2.11
N PHE A 81 -4.23 -7.85 -1.31
CA PHE A 81 -3.98 -6.47 -1.70
C PHE A 81 -2.54 -6.29 -2.23
N TRP A 82 -1.53 -6.73 -1.47
CA TRP A 82 -0.13 -6.60 -1.87
C TRP A 82 0.22 -7.38 -3.13
N ALA A 83 -0.34 -8.57 -3.32
CA ALA A 83 -0.16 -9.31 -4.57
C ALA A 83 -0.77 -8.57 -5.77
N THR A 84 -1.98 -8.02 -5.61
CA THR A 84 -2.63 -7.26 -6.69
C THR A 84 -1.96 -5.92 -6.97
N LEU A 85 -1.43 -5.25 -5.93
CA LEU A 85 -0.65 -4.02 -6.08
C LEU A 85 0.58 -4.27 -6.95
N ALA A 86 1.30 -5.36 -6.69
CA ALA A 86 2.50 -5.71 -7.44
C ALA A 86 2.19 -5.95 -8.93
N ILE A 87 1.05 -6.55 -9.27
CA ILE A 87 0.62 -6.72 -10.67
C ILE A 87 0.20 -5.38 -11.27
N ALA A 88 -0.56 -4.56 -10.54
CA ALA A 88 -1.00 -3.25 -11.02
C ALA A 88 0.20 -2.33 -11.33
N GLU A 89 1.22 -2.32 -10.47
CA GLU A 89 2.50 -1.63 -10.70
C GLU A 89 3.26 -2.16 -11.91
N GLN A 90 3.28 -3.48 -12.12
CA GLN A 90 3.92 -4.09 -13.30
C GLN A 90 3.23 -3.69 -14.60
N ASP A 91 1.89 -3.62 -14.59
CA ASP A 91 1.09 -3.31 -15.77
C ASP A 91 0.99 -1.80 -16.03
N PHE A 92 1.07 -0.97 -14.98
CA PHE A 92 1.08 0.48 -15.05
C PHE A 92 1.97 1.07 -13.94
N ASP A 93 3.18 1.45 -14.33
CA ASP A 93 4.19 2.04 -13.44
C ASP A 93 3.63 3.26 -12.70
N GLY A 94 3.56 3.19 -11.37
CA GLY A 94 3.02 4.23 -10.50
C GLY A 94 1.56 4.06 -10.06
N ALA A 95 0.82 3.07 -10.56
CA ALA A 95 -0.59 2.80 -10.20
C ALA A 95 -0.83 2.65 -8.69
N GLY A 96 0.17 2.18 -7.99
CA GLY A 96 0.19 1.87 -6.58
C GLY A 96 0.05 3.09 -5.69
N ASP A 97 0.40 4.30 -6.13
CA ASP A 97 0.05 5.51 -5.38
C ASP A 97 -1.46 5.60 -5.15
N LEU A 98 -2.26 5.36 -6.21
CA LEU A 98 -3.72 5.35 -6.14
C LEU A 98 -4.24 4.25 -5.23
N CYS A 99 -3.63 3.06 -5.27
CA CYS A 99 -4.00 1.95 -4.41
C CYS A 99 -3.72 2.26 -2.92
N ILE A 100 -2.51 2.77 -2.65
CA ILE A 100 -2.02 3.11 -1.30
C ILE A 100 -2.83 4.27 -0.71
N ARG A 101 -3.30 5.23 -1.54
CA ARG A 101 -4.20 6.31 -1.12
C ARG A 101 -5.41 5.80 -0.35
N CYS A 102 -6.00 4.70 -0.79
CA CYS A 102 -7.21 4.16 -0.18
C CYS A 102 -6.90 3.05 0.84
N HIS A 103 -5.96 2.14 0.53
CA HIS A 103 -5.69 0.96 1.35
C HIS A 103 -4.66 1.20 2.47
N SER A 104 -3.96 2.34 2.44
CA SER A 104 -3.07 2.82 3.50
C SER A 104 -3.15 4.35 3.59
N ALA A 105 -4.35 4.87 3.83
CA ALA A 105 -4.62 6.32 3.78
C ALA A 105 -3.67 7.15 4.67
N GLY A 106 -3.36 6.71 5.90
CA GLY A 106 -2.38 7.41 6.75
C GLY A 106 -0.93 7.27 6.28
N GLY A 107 -0.62 6.23 5.50
CA GLY A 107 0.61 6.11 4.72
C GLY A 107 0.71 7.18 3.65
N TRP A 108 -0.29 7.18 2.77
CA TRP A 108 -0.36 8.10 1.64
C TRP A 108 -0.42 9.57 2.07
N VAL A 109 -1.31 9.94 3.01
CA VAL A 109 -1.38 11.30 3.56
C VAL A 109 -0.06 11.70 4.22
N GLY A 110 0.68 10.74 4.80
CA GLY A 110 2.01 10.99 5.35
C GLY A 110 3.12 11.17 4.31
N GLY A 111 2.82 11.10 3.00
CA GLY A 111 3.81 11.18 1.93
C GLY A 111 4.65 9.90 1.76
N ARG A 112 4.12 8.74 2.13
CA ARG A 112 4.84 7.45 2.14
C ARG A 112 4.34 6.46 1.08
N SER A 113 3.72 6.98 0.03
CA SER A 113 3.29 6.19 -1.13
C SER A 113 4.33 6.09 -2.22
N THR A 114 5.47 6.78 -2.11
CA THR A 114 6.62 6.60 -2.99
C THR A 114 7.79 5.96 -2.22
N PRO A 115 8.43 4.90 -2.75
CA PRO A 115 8.12 4.22 -4.02
C PRO A 115 6.73 3.55 -4.03
N THR A 116 6.08 3.50 -5.19
CA THR A 116 4.66 3.12 -5.36
C THR A 116 4.35 1.64 -5.14
N ASP A 117 5.39 0.81 -4.96
CA ASP A 117 5.28 -0.58 -4.50
C ASP A 117 4.91 -0.71 -3.01
N GLY A 118 4.87 0.41 -2.27
CA GLY A 118 4.56 0.47 -0.85
C GLY A 118 5.74 0.20 0.09
N SER A 119 6.96 0.04 -0.44
CA SER A 119 8.18 -0.11 0.37
C SER A 119 8.42 1.10 1.30
N GLY A 120 7.96 2.29 0.91
CA GLY A 120 8.02 3.52 1.70
C GLY A 120 7.14 3.54 2.95
N LEU A 121 6.16 2.62 3.08
CA LEU A 121 5.21 2.63 4.21
C LEU A 121 5.82 2.19 5.54
N ARG A 122 7.00 1.57 5.51
CA ARG A 122 7.72 1.11 6.71
C ARG A 122 8.64 2.19 7.32
N ALA A 123 8.79 3.33 6.66
CA ALA A 123 9.62 4.46 7.10
C ALA A 123 8.97 5.26 8.23
#